data_AF-U5MPE1-F1
#
_entry.id   AF-U5MPE1-F1
#
_cell.length_a   1.000
_cell.length_b   1.000
_cell.length_c   1.000
_cell.angle_alpha   90.00
_cell.angle_beta   90.00
_cell.angle_gamma   90.00
#
_symmetry.space_group_name_H-M   'P 1'
#
loop_
_entity.id
_entity.type
_entity.pdbx_description
1 polymer ?
#
loop_
_entity_poly.entity_id
_entity_poly.type
_entity_poly.pdbx_seq_one_letter_code
_entity_poly.pdbx_strand_id
1 'polypeptide(L)'
;MKMTASRHTTLGRFHIHKDLDDEFKDSIKFLIENALKNESIQKNDNRISLFVAQRGLCHVSKENLDITDMEIRNIVPKEKGGTDKYHNPVLVNKEISSFIDETDKVKINEYRERIKLNIKALNKINKLLKLVGNSMI
;
A
#
# COMPACT_ATOMS: atom_id res chain seq x y z
N MET A 1 -34.38 16.02 -1.80
CA MET A 1 -34.33 14.79 -0.98
C MET A 1 -32.93 14.18 -1.10
N LYS A 2 -32.05 14.35 -0.10
CA LYS A 2 -30.72 13.73 -0.10
C LYS A 2 -30.89 12.26 0.31
N MET A 3 -30.83 11.33 -0.64
CA MET A 3 -30.76 9.91 -0.28
C MET A 3 -29.45 9.65 0.45
N THR A 4 -29.53 9.46 1.76
CA THR A 4 -28.41 9.00 2.59
C THR A 4 -28.35 7.48 2.45
N ALA A 5 -27.83 7.00 1.32
CA ALA A 5 -27.64 5.57 1.13
C ALA A 5 -26.56 5.09 2.13
N SER A 6 -26.96 4.26 3.10
CA SER A 6 -26.02 3.68 4.05
C SER A 6 -25.01 2.80 3.32
N ARG A 7 -23.72 2.98 3.60
CA ARG A 7 -22.59 2.19 3.03
C ARG A 7 -22.69 0.68 3.25
N HIS A 8 -23.62 0.24 4.10
CA HIS A 8 -23.81 -1.14 4.49
C HIS A 8 -25.04 -1.81 3.87
N THR A 9 -25.95 -1.05 3.23
CA THR A 9 -27.09 -1.66 2.54
C THR A 9 -26.67 -2.17 1.16
N THR A 10 -27.31 -3.22 0.66
CA THR A 10 -27.05 -3.76 -0.68
C THR A 10 -27.17 -2.68 -1.76
N LEU A 11 -28.17 -1.79 -1.63
CA LEU A 11 -28.39 -0.67 -2.55
C LEU A 11 -27.30 0.41 -2.42
N GLY A 12 -26.88 0.74 -1.19
CA GLY A 12 -25.79 1.70 -0.96
C GLY A 12 -24.44 1.16 -1.44
N ARG A 13 -24.14 -0.12 -1.20
CA ARG A 13 -22.97 -0.81 -1.73
C ARG A 13 -23.00 -0.89 -3.24
N PHE A 14 -24.14 -1.22 -3.85
CA PHE A 14 -24.28 -1.23 -5.30
C PHE A 14 -23.93 0.14 -5.89
N HIS A 15 -24.43 1.25 -5.34
CA HIS A 15 -24.08 2.58 -5.84
C HIS A 15 -22.64 3.04 -5.54
N ILE A 16 -22.01 2.57 -4.45
CA ILE A 16 -20.63 2.91 -4.10
C ILE A 16 -19.61 2.04 -4.87
N HIS A 17 -19.96 0.78 -5.17
CA HIS A 17 -19.08 -0.22 -5.78
C HIS A 17 -19.42 -0.55 -7.23
N LYS A 18 -20.40 0.15 -7.84
CA LYS A 18 -20.68 0.03 -9.29
C LYS A 18 -19.46 0.39 -10.14
N ASP A 19 -18.60 1.25 -9.60
CA ASP A 19 -17.39 1.77 -10.26
C ASP A 19 -16.11 1.05 -9.81
N LEU A 20 -16.21 -0.10 -9.14
CA LEU A 20 -15.06 -1.01 -9.09
C LEU A 20 -14.85 -1.49 -10.51
N ASP A 21 -13.92 -0.84 -11.23
CA ASP A 21 -13.54 -1.18 -12.59
C ASP A 21 -13.39 -2.70 -12.70
N ASP A 22 -14.05 -3.30 -13.70
CA ASP A 22 -13.92 -4.74 -13.99
C ASP A 22 -12.43 -5.17 -14.05
N GLU A 23 -11.56 -4.22 -14.40
CA GLU A 23 -10.09 -4.28 -14.35
C GLU A 23 -9.52 -4.87 -13.04
N PHE A 24 -10.10 -4.57 -11.87
CA PHE A 24 -9.54 -5.02 -10.59
C PHE A 24 -10.20 -6.29 -10.02
N LYS A 25 -11.23 -6.85 -10.67
CA LYS A 25 -11.95 -8.01 -10.12
C LYS A 25 -11.04 -9.21 -9.87
N ASP A 26 -10.20 -9.55 -10.83
CA ASP A 26 -9.32 -10.72 -10.72
C ASP A 26 -8.24 -10.49 -9.66
N SER A 27 -7.66 -9.29 -9.59
CA SER A 27 -6.72 -8.93 -8.54
C SER A 27 -7.36 -9.00 -7.15
N ILE A 28 -8.56 -8.44 -6.98
CA ILE A 28 -9.29 -8.49 -5.70
C ILE A 28 -9.60 -9.94 -5.31
N LYS A 29 -10.08 -10.75 -6.25
CA LYS A 29 -10.34 -12.18 -6.02
C LYS A 29 -9.07 -12.89 -5.56
N PHE A 30 -7.95 -12.66 -6.25
CA PHE A 30 -6.66 -13.22 -5.86
C PHE A 30 -6.26 -12.80 -4.45
N LEU A 31 -6.43 -11.51 -4.07
CA LEU A 31 -6.10 -11.03 -2.73
C LEU A 31 -6.95 -11.67 -1.63
N ILE A 32 -8.22 -11.95 -1.92
CA ILE A 32 -9.14 -12.66 -1.00
C ILE A 32 -8.70 -14.12 -0.83
N GLU A 33 -8.39 -14.80 -1.93
CA GLU A 33 -7.99 -16.22 -1.93
C GLU A 33 -6.58 -16.43 -1.35
N ASN A 34 -5.72 -15.41 -1.41
CA ASN A 34 -4.32 -15.45 -0.99
C ASN A 34 -4.04 -14.48 0.17
N ALA A 35 -4.77 -14.66 1.27
CA ALA A 35 -4.54 -13.94 2.51
C ALA A 35 -3.13 -14.22 3.08
N LEU A 36 -2.48 -13.19 3.60
CA LEU A 36 -1.18 -13.29 4.26
C LEU A 36 -1.35 -14.00 5.61
N LYS A 37 -0.89 -15.25 5.70
CA LYS A 37 -1.10 -16.15 6.86
C LYS A 37 -0.49 -15.61 8.17
N ASN A 38 0.59 -14.85 8.09
CA ASN A 38 1.31 -14.32 9.25
C ASN A 38 0.87 -12.90 9.63
N GLU A 39 -0.20 -12.40 9.03
CA GLU A 39 -0.71 -11.04 9.27
C GLU A 39 -2.11 -11.07 9.88
N SER A 40 -2.48 -9.95 10.52
CA SER A 40 -3.79 -9.82 11.14
C SER A 40 -4.92 -9.83 10.08
N ILE A 41 -6.12 -10.26 10.50
CA ILE A 41 -7.33 -10.18 9.67
C ILE A 41 -7.53 -8.73 9.20
N GLN A 42 -7.38 -7.76 10.10
CA GLN A 42 -7.49 -6.34 9.78
C GLN A 42 -6.49 -5.88 8.71
N LYS A 43 -5.23 -6.37 8.74
CA LYS A 43 -4.24 -6.00 7.74
C LYS A 43 -4.55 -6.63 6.37
N ASN A 44 -5.06 -7.85 6.34
CA ASN A 44 -5.53 -8.47 5.10
C ASN A 44 -6.75 -7.74 4.50
N ASP A 45 -7.71 -7.33 5.32
CA ASP A 45 -8.84 -6.50 4.88
C ASP A 45 -8.38 -5.13 4.34
N ASN A 46 -7.40 -4.52 5.02
CA ASN A 46 -6.79 -3.28 4.57
C ASN A 46 -6.02 -3.46 3.26
N ARG A 47 -5.37 -4.60 3.01
CA ARG A 47 -4.64 -4.89 1.76
C ARG A 47 -5.56 -4.78 0.55
N ILE A 48 -6.76 -5.36 0.61
CA ILE A 48 -7.75 -5.25 -0.46
C ILE A 48 -8.25 -3.80 -0.58
N SER A 49 -8.60 -3.19 0.55
CA SER A 49 -9.13 -1.82 0.58
C SER A 49 -8.12 -0.79 0.05
N LEU A 50 -6.83 -0.99 0.34
CA LEU A 50 -5.73 -0.16 -0.14
C LEU A 50 -5.45 -0.40 -1.62
N PHE A 51 -5.58 -1.63 -2.11
CA PHE A 51 -5.36 -1.93 -3.53
C PHE A 51 -6.33 -1.11 -4.39
N VAL A 52 -7.61 -1.14 -4.00
CA VAL A 52 -8.66 -0.33 -4.63
C VAL A 52 -8.39 1.17 -4.45
N ALA A 53 -8.13 1.63 -3.21
CA ALA A 53 -7.93 3.05 -2.94
C ALA A 53 -6.68 3.64 -3.62
N GLN A 54 -5.65 2.82 -3.84
CA GLN A 54 -4.44 3.19 -4.57
C GLN A 54 -4.56 2.95 -6.09
N ARG A 55 -5.69 2.43 -6.57
CA ARG A 55 -5.93 2.05 -7.98
C ARG A 55 -4.87 1.09 -8.53
N GLY A 56 -4.46 0.12 -7.72
CA GLY A 56 -3.39 -0.81 -8.08
C GLY A 56 -2.02 -0.16 -8.24
N LEU A 57 -1.81 1.09 -7.80
CA LEU A 57 -0.54 1.81 -7.95
C LEU A 57 0.30 1.76 -6.67
N CYS A 58 1.62 1.75 -6.85
CA CYS A 58 2.58 1.89 -5.76
C CYS A 58 2.36 3.24 -5.04
N HIS A 59 2.34 3.20 -3.71
CA HIS A 59 2.14 4.40 -2.89
C HIS A 59 3.18 5.48 -3.21
N VAL A 60 4.42 5.04 -3.46
CA VAL A 60 5.60 5.87 -3.70
C VAL A 60 5.76 6.23 -5.18
N SER A 61 6.09 5.26 -6.04
CA SER A 61 6.47 5.50 -7.44
C SER A 61 5.29 5.84 -8.35
N LYS A 62 4.07 5.44 -7.95
CA LYS A 62 2.84 5.52 -8.76
C LYS A 62 2.84 4.66 -10.02
N GLU A 63 3.76 3.71 -10.10
CA GLU A 63 3.72 2.64 -11.09
C GLU A 63 2.72 1.56 -10.69
N ASN A 64 2.28 0.76 -11.67
CA ASN A 64 1.41 -0.38 -11.42
C ASN A 64 2.08 -1.39 -10.49
N LEU A 65 1.30 -1.91 -9.54
CA LEU A 65 1.69 -3.00 -8.68
C LEU A 65 1.37 -4.31 -9.38
N ASP A 66 2.40 -5.11 -9.66
CA ASP A 66 2.21 -6.52 -9.94
C ASP A 66 1.79 -7.22 -8.65
N ILE A 67 0.76 -8.05 -8.71
CA ILE A 67 0.22 -8.75 -7.54
C ILE A 67 1.24 -9.73 -6.91
N THR A 68 2.24 -10.16 -7.68
CA THR A 68 3.34 -11.02 -7.24
C THR A 68 4.45 -10.25 -6.52
N ASP A 69 4.64 -8.97 -6.84
CA ASP A 69 5.67 -8.10 -6.25
C ASP A 69 5.09 -7.02 -5.31
N MET A 70 3.78 -7.04 -5.09
CA MET A 70 3.09 -6.12 -4.21
C MET A 70 3.22 -6.52 -2.74
N GLU A 71 3.66 -5.58 -1.92
CA GLU A 71 3.78 -5.75 -0.47
C GLU A 71 2.95 -4.71 0.29
N ILE A 72 2.29 -5.17 1.36
CA ILE A 72 1.66 -4.30 2.35
C ILE A 72 2.62 -4.08 3.52
N ARG A 73 3.02 -2.82 3.71
CA ARG A 73 3.90 -2.44 4.83
C ARG A 73 3.25 -1.37 5.68
N ASN A 74 3.59 -1.37 6.96
CA ASN A 74 3.19 -0.30 7.86
C ASN A 74 4.11 0.91 7.67
N ILE A 75 3.53 2.11 7.60
CA ILE A 75 4.27 3.39 7.55
C ILE A 75 5.07 3.56 8.85
N VAL A 76 4.41 3.39 9.99
CA VAL A 76 5.05 3.29 11.31
C VAL A 76 5.13 1.81 11.67
N PRO A 77 6.32 1.24 11.87
CA PRO A 77 6.48 -0.16 12.27
C PRO A 77 5.86 -0.47 13.64
N LYS A 78 5.50 -1.73 13.89
CA LYS A 78 4.80 -2.15 15.13
C LYS A 78 5.68 -1.94 16.37
N GLU A 79 6.97 -2.24 16.24
CA GLU A 79 8.01 -2.01 17.25
C GLU A 79 8.20 -0.53 17.60
N LYS A 80 7.71 0.38 16.76
CA LYS A 80 7.69 1.84 17.00
C LYS A 80 6.30 2.38 17.35
N GLY A 81 5.39 1.52 17.80
CA GLY A 81 4.02 1.90 18.18
C GLY A 81 3.03 2.01 17.01
N GLY A 82 3.41 1.53 15.83
CA GLY A 82 2.51 1.40 14.69
C GLY A 82 1.40 0.38 14.92
N THR A 83 0.28 0.55 14.19
CA THR A 83 -0.89 -0.34 14.30
C THR A 83 -1.33 -0.81 12.91
N ASP A 84 -2.17 -1.83 12.85
CA ASP A 84 -2.79 -2.27 11.59
C ASP A 84 -4.07 -1.46 11.26
N LYS A 85 -4.27 -0.28 11.87
CA LYS A 85 -5.38 0.62 11.51
C LYS A 85 -5.16 1.17 10.10
N TYR A 86 -6.25 1.32 9.35
CA TYR A 86 -6.26 1.66 7.91
C TYR A 86 -5.32 2.80 7.48
N HIS A 87 -5.09 3.81 8.31
CA HIS A 87 -4.24 4.96 7.98
C HIS A 87 -2.73 4.69 8.06
N ASN A 88 -2.32 3.51 8.56
CA ASN A 88 -0.92 3.17 8.76
C ASN A 88 -0.32 2.28 7.65
N PRO A 89 -1.00 1.24 7.13
CA PRO A 89 -0.44 0.46 6.04
C PRO A 89 -0.54 1.16 4.68
N VAL A 90 0.39 0.84 3.79
CA VAL A 90 0.40 1.24 2.38
C VAL A 90 0.87 0.07 1.50
N LEU A 91 0.45 0.07 0.23
CA LEU A 91 0.97 -0.88 -0.75
C LEU A 91 2.11 -0.26 -1.54
N VAL A 92 3.20 -0.99 -1.64
CA VAL A 92 4.40 -0.66 -2.43
C VAL A 92 4.83 -1.90 -3.21
N ASN A 93 5.71 -1.73 -4.19
CA ASN A 93 6.39 -2.86 -4.79
C ASN A 93 7.55 -3.33 -3.88
N LYS A 94 8.00 -4.56 -4.10
CA LYS A 94 9.07 -5.20 -3.33
C LYS A 94 10.39 -4.43 -3.36
N GLU A 95 10.72 -3.80 -4.48
CA GLU A 95 11.94 -2.99 -4.62
C GLU A 95 11.92 -1.78 -3.68
N ILE A 96 10.82 -1.02 -3.68
CA ILE A 96 10.62 0.13 -2.77
C ILE A 96 10.59 -0.33 -1.32
N SER A 97 9.92 -1.45 -1.04
CA SER A 97 9.87 -2.01 0.30
C SER A 97 11.27 -2.36 0.82
N SER A 98 12.03 -3.11 0.01
CA SER A 98 13.42 -3.47 0.31
C SER A 98 14.30 -2.24 0.48
N PHE A 99 14.11 -1.21 -0.34
CA PHE A 99 14.85 0.03 -0.22
C PHE A 99 14.60 0.74 1.11
N ILE A 100 13.35 0.78 1.60
CA ILE A 100 13.03 1.43 2.87
C ILE A 100 13.67 0.70 4.06
N ASP A 101 13.74 -0.62 4.00
CA ASP A 101 14.29 -1.45 5.08
C ASP A 101 15.81 -1.63 4.99
N GLU A 102 16.44 -1.15 3.91
CA GLU A 102 17.89 -1.23 3.72
C GLU A 102 18.63 -0.32 4.70
N THR A 103 19.73 -0.84 5.26
CA THR A 103 20.60 -0.12 6.20
C THR A 103 22.04 0.02 5.67
N ASP A 104 22.40 -0.77 4.66
CA ASP A 104 23.68 -0.66 3.96
C ASP A 104 23.71 0.59 3.07
N LYS A 105 24.65 1.49 3.36
CA LYS A 105 24.84 2.75 2.63
C LYS A 105 25.16 2.55 1.15
N VAL A 106 25.87 1.46 0.80
CA VAL A 106 26.23 1.16 -0.59
C VAL A 106 24.98 0.81 -1.38
N LYS A 107 24.17 -0.13 -0.87
CA LYS A 107 22.90 -0.54 -1.49
C LYS A 107 21.88 0.59 -1.53
N ILE A 108 21.81 1.43 -0.49
CA ILE A 108 20.99 2.65 -0.49
C ILE A 108 21.36 3.54 -1.68
N ASN A 109 22.66 3.72 -1.97
CA ASN A 109 23.08 4.52 -3.11
C ASN A 109 22.72 3.85 -4.45
N GLU A 110 22.89 2.54 -4.57
CA GLU A 110 22.45 1.78 -5.75
C GLU A 110 20.94 1.93 -6.00
N TYR A 111 20.11 1.85 -4.96
CA TYR A 111 18.68 2.08 -5.05
C TYR A 111 18.35 3.52 -5.48
N ARG A 112 19.06 4.53 -4.97
CA ARG A 112 18.87 5.93 -5.38
C ARG A 112 19.10 6.11 -6.89
N GLU A 113 20.15 5.50 -7.42
CA GLU A 113 20.49 5.59 -8.84
C GLU A 113 19.48 4.85 -9.73
N ARG A 114 18.99 3.70 -9.25
CA ARG A 114 18.10 2.82 -10.00
C ARG A 114 16.65 3.31 -10.03
N ILE A 115 16.09 3.70 -8.89
CA ILE A 115 14.64 3.95 -8.74
C ILE A 115 14.22 5.30 -9.36
N LYS A 116 15.15 6.16 -9.80
CA LYS A 116 14.90 7.43 -10.54
C LYS A 116 13.62 8.17 -10.11
N LEU A 117 13.52 8.42 -8.82
CA LEU A 117 12.31 8.95 -8.21
C LEU A 117 12.15 10.44 -8.52
N ASN A 118 10.94 10.84 -8.92
CA ASN A 118 10.60 12.25 -8.95
C ASN A 118 10.53 12.84 -7.51
N ILE A 119 10.55 14.17 -7.40
CA ILE A 119 10.55 14.89 -6.12
C ILE A 119 9.39 14.44 -5.20
N LYS A 120 8.20 14.17 -5.78
CA LYS A 120 7.04 13.73 -4.99
C LYS A 120 7.25 12.34 -4.40
N ALA A 121 7.85 11.43 -5.15
CA ALA A 121 8.13 10.07 -4.71
C ALA A 121 9.29 10.05 -3.69
N LEU A 122 10.33 10.88 -3.89
CA LEU A 122 11.40 11.09 -2.89
C LEU A 122 10.86 11.57 -1.54
N ASN A 123 9.97 12.56 -1.55
CA ASN A 123 9.36 13.06 -0.31
C ASN A 123 8.59 11.97 0.45
N LYS A 124 7.92 11.06 -0.26
CA LYS A 124 7.23 9.92 0.36
C LYS A 124 8.20 8.92 0.94
N ILE A 125 9.24 8.55 0.19
CA ILE A 125 10.28 7.66 0.69
C ILE A 125 10.96 8.23 1.92
N ASN A 126 11.33 9.51 1.92
CA ASN A 126 11.98 10.14 3.06
C ASN A 126 11.10 10.14 4.31
N LYS A 127 9.78 10.31 4.13
CA LYS A 127 8.82 10.15 5.22
C LYS A 127 8.82 8.72 5.76
N LEU A 128 8.84 7.70 4.89
CA LEU A 128 8.88 6.29 5.29
C LEU A 128 10.20 5.96 6.00
N LEU A 129 11.34 6.32 5.41
CA LEU A 129 12.68 6.15 6.00
C LEU A 129 12.76 6.74 7.41
N LYS A 130 12.30 7.99 7.59
CA LYS A 130 12.28 8.63 8.91
C LYS A 130 11.46 7.85 9.93
N LEU A 131 10.31 7.30 9.53
CA LEU A 131 9.41 6.56 10.44
C LEU A 131 9.93 5.17 10.78
N VAL A 132 10.65 4.51 9.87
CA VAL A 132 11.39 3.27 10.18
C VAL A 132 12.71 3.53 10.91
N GLY A 133 13.16 4.80 10.99
CA GLY A 133 14.36 5.22 11.72
C GLY A 133 15.64 5.26 10.88
N ASN A 134 15.51 5.19 9.57
CA ASN A 134 16.60 5.29 8.62
C ASN A 134 16.87 6.75 8.24
N SER A 135 18.08 7.01 7.76
CA SER A 135 18.48 8.35 7.31
C SER A 135 17.77 8.73 6.02
N MET A 136 17.29 9.97 5.94
CA MET A 136 16.66 10.51 4.73
C MET A 136 17.68 10.66 3.60
N ILE A 137 17.17 10.66 2.37
CA ILE A 137 17.95 10.63 1.14
C ILE A 137 17.82 11.90 0.30
#